data_AF-A0A1E7RER5-F1
#
_entry.id   AF-A0A1E7RER5-F1
#
_cell.length_a   1.000
_cell.length_b   1.000
_cell.length_c   1.000
_cell.angle_alpha   90.00
_cell.angle_beta   90.00
_cell.angle_gamma   90.00
#
_symmetry.space_group_name_H-M   'P 1'
#
loop_
_entity.id
_entity.type
_entity.pdbx_description
1 polymer ?
#
loop_
_entity_poly.entity_id
_entity_poly.type
_entity_poly.pdbx_seq_one_letter_code
_entity_poly.pdbx_strand_id
1 'polypeptide(L)'
;MQKLLIVLVMFIAVWCAIVHFQSKKDATSDYEVAEISQVDTEPKFHCDGRTHCSQMTSCAEATYFLRNCPGTKMDGNNDGIPCEKQWCK
;
A
#
# COMPACT_ATOMS: atom_id res chain seq x y z
N MET A 1 35.94 -18.92 44.47
CA MET A 1 36.06 -18.75 43.00
C MET A 1 34.86 -19.29 42.21
N GLN A 2 34.26 -20.42 42.58
CA GLN A 2 33.14 -21.04 41.84
C GLN A 2 31.86 -20.17 41.75
N LYS A 3 31.55 -19.37 42.79
CA LYS A 3 30.39 -18.46 42.78
C LYS A 3 30.50 -17.34 41.73
N LEU A 4 31.72 -16.92 41.39
CA LEU A 4 31.96 -15.90 40.36
C LEU A 4 31.68 -16.43 38.95
N LEU A 5 32.05 -17.69 38.69
CA LEU A 5 31.78 -18.37 37.42
C LEU A 5 30.27 -18.55 37.20
N ILE A 6 29.51 -18.90 38.24
CA ILE A 6 28.05 -19.06 38.15
C ILE A 6 27.38 -17.73 37.78
N VAL A 7 27.81 -16.62 38.38
CA VAL A 7 27.25 -15.28 38.09
C VAL A 7 27.54 -14.88 36.64
N LEU A 8 28.77 -15.08 36.15
CA LEU A 8 29.13 -14.76 34.76
C LEU A 8 28.33 -15.58 33.73
N VAL A 9 28.14 -16.88 33.98
CA VAL A 9 27.34 -17.74 33.09
C VAL A 9 25.87 -17.31 33.06
N MET A 10 25.29 -16.92 34.19
CA MET A 10 23.91 -16.44 34.26
C MET A 10 23.73 -15.12 33.50
N PHE A 11 24.67 -14.17 33.60
CA PHE A 11 24.61 -12.92 32.83
C PHE A 11 24.72 -13.15 31.31
N ILE A 12 25.60 -14.05 30.87
CA ILE A 12 25.75 -14.40 29.44
C ILE A 12 24.47 -15.08 28.91
N ALA A 13 23.89 -16.02 29.67
CA ALA A 13 22.67 -16.71 29.28
C ALA A 13 21.47 -15.74 29.16
N VAL A 14 21.34 -14.81 30.10
CA VAL A 14 20.28 -13.77 30.06
C VAL A 14 20.48 -12.85 28.86
N TRP A 15 21.70 -12.39 28.59
CA TRP A 15 21.99 -11.56 27.43
C TRP A 15 21.70 -12.28 26.11
N CYS A 16 22.13 -13.53 25.96
CA CYS A 16 21.83 -14.34 24.79
C CYS A 16 20.32 -14.54 24.59
N ALA A 17 19.55 -14.78 25.67
CA ALA A 17 18.10 -14.90 25.59
C ALA A 17 17.43 -13.60 25.15
N ILE A 18 17.87 -12.45 25.67
CA ILE A 18 17.36 -11.12 25.29
C ILE A 18 17.64 -10.83 23.81
N VAL A 19 18.83 -11.14 23.31
CA VAL A 19 19.23 -10.92 21.91
C VAL A 19 18.48 -11.88 20.96
N HIS A 20 18.39 -13.16 21.30
CA HIS A 20 17.74 -14.17 20.45
C HIS A 20 16.21 -13.97 20.35
N PHE A 21 15.60 -13.33 21.35
CA PHE A 21 14.17 -13.02 21.33
C PHE A 21 13.77 -12.07 20.19
N GLN A 22 14.69 -11.26 19.66
CA GLN A 22 14.38 -10.38 18.52
C GLN A 22 14.18 -11.13 17.20
N SER A 23 14.69 -12.35 17.06
CA SER A 23 14.70 -13.06 15.76
C SER A 23 13.43 -13.86 15.45
N LYS A 24 12.42 -13.88 16.34
CA LYS A 24 11.16 -14.63 16.14
C LYS A 24 9.93 -13.76 15.80
N LYS A 25 10.10 -12.48 15.47
CA LYS A 25 8.97 -11.61 15.06
C LYS A 25 8.56 -11.72 13.58
N ASP A 26 9.26 -12.52 12.77
CA ASP A 26 8.98 -12.58 11.31
C ASP A 26 8.28 -13.88 10.86
N ALA A 27 7.35 -14.43 11.64
CA ALA A 27 6.64 -15.65 11.25
C ALA A 27 5.20 -15.80 11.80
N THR A 28 4.28 -14.92 11.40
CA THR A 28 2.82 -15.14 11.22
C THR A 28 2.28 -13.87 10.55
N SER A 29 1.93 -13.85 9.26
CA SER A 29 0.75 -14.45 8.60
C SER A 29 -0.57 -13.99 9.20
N ASP A 30 -1.38 -13.41 8.31
CA ASP A 30 -2.78 -13.00 8.42
C ASP A 30 -3.13 -11.81 9.31
N TYR A 31 -4.21 -11.11 8.91
CA TYR A 31 -4.88 -9.93 9.51
C TYR A 31 -4.05 -8.61 9.50
N GLU A 32 -4.41 -7.48 8.90
CA GLU A 32 -5.61 -6.98 8.23
C GLU A 32 -5.17 -5.73 7.45
N VAL A 33 -5.06 -5.81 6.12
CA VAL A 33 -5.15 -4.61 5.28
C VAL A 33 -6.38 -4.78 4.42
N ALA A 34 -7.52 -4.50 5.04
CA ALA A 34 -8.75 -4.17 4.34
C ALA A 34 -8.61 -2.78 3.69
N GLU A 35 -7.64 -2.59 2.78
CA GLU A 35 -7.64 -1.47 1.82
C GLU A 35 -6.62 -1.65 0.67
N ILE A 36 -6.47 -2.86 0.13
CA ILE A 36 -5.84 -3.02 -1.19
C ILE A 36 -6.70 -3.96 -2.03
N SER A 37 -7.82 -3.41 -2.48
CA SER A 37 -8.41 -3.77 -3.77
C SER A 37 -8.16 -2.50 -4.59
N GLN A 38 -7.38 -2.48 -5.67
CA GLN A 38 -7.66 -3.24 -6.87
C GLN A 38 -6.37 -3.42 -7.69
N VAL A 39 -5.86 -4.64 -7.71
CA VAL A 39 -5.05 -5.10 -8.85
C VAL A 39 -6.01 -5.85 -9.74
N ASP A 40 -6.76 -5.09 -10.53
CA ASP A 40 -7.51 -5.64 -11.62
C ASP A 40 -6.61 -5.68 -12.86
N THR A 41 -6.04 -6.85 -13.11
CA THR A 41 -5.18 -7.13 -14.27
C THR A 41 -6.05 -7.51 -15.47
N GLU A 42 -7.03 -6.68 -15.79
CA GLU A 42 -7.85 -6.78 -16.99
C GLU A 42 -8.04 -5.37 -17.56
N PRO A 43 -8.01 -5.17 -18.90
CA PRO A 43 -8.23 -3.84 -19.46
C PRO A 43 -9.70 -3.48 -19.31
N LYS A 44 -10.14 -3.04 -18.13
CA LYS A 44 -11.55 -2.69 -17.88
C LYS A 44 -11.99 -1.39 -18.52
N PHE A 45 -11.06 -0.53 -18.90
CA PHE A 45 -11.36 0.81 -19.38
C PHE A 45 -10.91 0.94 -20.83
N HIS A 46 -11.80 1.46 -21.67
CA HIS A 46 -11.57 1.69 -23.09
C HIS A 46 -12.05 3.09 -23.43
N CYS A 47 -11.35 3.75 -24.36
CA CYS A 47 -11.77 5.05 -24.84
C CYS A 47 -13.05 4.91 -25.67
N ASP A 48 -14.17 5.30 -25.10
CA ASP A 48 -15.52 5.25 -25.69
C ASP A 48 -16.07 6.65 -26.03
N GLY A 49 -15.22 7.69 -25.93
CA GLY A 49 -15.57 9.08 -26.22
C GLY A 49 -16.03 9.88 -25.00
N ARG A 50 -15.99 9.32 -23.79
CA ARG A 50 -16.27 10.07 -22.56
C ARG A 50 -15.16 11.07 -22.25
N THR A 51 -15.56 12.28 -21.86
CA THR A 51 -14.63 13.41 -21.63
C THR A 51 -14.83 14.15 -20.32
N HIS A 52 -15.89 13.84 -19.56
CA HIS A 52 -16.24 14.53 -18.33
C HIS A 52 -16.33 13.58 -17.13
N CYS A 53 -16.11 14.14 -15.93
CA CYS A 53 -16.09 13.38 -14.68
C CYS A 53 -17.40 12.71 -14.31
N SER A 54 -18.56 13.31 -14.64
CA SER A 54 -19.87 12.70 -14.37
C SER A 54 -20.12 11.40 -15.13
N GLN A 55 -19.30 11.11 -16.13
CA GLN A 55 -19.40 9.91 -16.97
C GLN A 55 -18.48 8.79 -16.47
N MET A 56 -17.57 9.07 -15.55
CA MET A 56 -16.70 8.08 -14.91
C MET A 56 -17.42 7.46 -13.71
N THR A 57 -16.95 6.31 -13.25
CA THR A 57 -17.48 5.62 -12.07
C THR A 57 -16.43 5.41 -10.98
N SER A 58 -15.18 5.77 -11.24
CA SER A 58 -14.09 5.62 -10.28
C SER A 58 -12.89 6.53 -10.58
N CYS A 59 -12.04 6.74 -9.57
CA CYS A 59 -10.80 7.50 -9.72
C CYS A 59 -9.82 6.81 -10.65
N ALA A 60 -9.71 5.47 -10.56
CA ALA A 60 -8.85 4.67 -11.42
C ALA A 60 -9.27 4.77 -12.90
N GLU A 61 -10.56 4.72 -13.18
CA GLU A 61 -11.09 4.92 -14.54
C GLU A 61 -10.81 6.34 -15.04
N ALA A 62 -11.11 7.37 -14.25
CA ALA A 62 -10.84 8.76 -14.64
C ALA A 62 -9.34 8.99 -14.93
N THR A 63 -8.46 8.38 -14.12
CA THR A 63 -7.01 8.40 -14.30
C THR A 63 -6.58 7.67 -15.58
N TYR A 64 -7.20 6.53 -15.88
CA TYR A 64 -6.98 5.83 -17.14
C TYR A 64 -7.36 6.71 -18.32
N PHE A 65 -8.53 7.34 -18.29
CA PHE A 65 -9.00 8.19 -19.38
C PHE A 65 -8.10 9.41 -19.59
N LEU A 66 -7.68 10.10 -18.53
CA LEU A 66 -6.75 11.24 -18.63
C LEU A 66 -5.43 10.87 -19.33
N ARG A 67 -4.92 9.65 -19.09
CA ARG A 67 -3.62 9.20 -19.60
C ARG A 67 -3.69 8.50 -20.95
N ASN A 68 -4.81 7.85 -21.28
CA ASN A 68 -4.91 6.95 -22.43
C ASN A 68 -5.87 7.46 -23.51
N CYS A 69 -6.79 8.38 -23.18
CA CYS A 69 -7.82 8.85 -24.11
C CYS A 69 -7.62 10.32 -24.50
N PRO A 70 -7.71 10.68 -25.80
CA PRO A 70 -7.56 12.06 -26.25
C PRO A 70 -8.81 12.90 -25.91
N GLY A 71 -8.61 14.20 -25.67
CA GLY A 71 -9.71 15.17 -25.54
C GLY A 71 -10.46 15.14 -24.20
N THR A 72 -9.92 14.48 -23.18
CA THR A 72 -10.50 14.48 -21.83
C THR A 72 -10.42 15.85 -21.18
N LYS A 73 -11.51 16.29 -20.53
CA LYS A 73 -11.62 17.56 -19.79
C LYS A 73 -11.92 17.30 -18.32
N MET A 74 -11.10 16.46 -17.71
CA MET A 74 -11.30 15.94 -16.34
C MET A 74 -10.31 16.52 -15.33
N ASP A 75 -9.14 16.95 -15.83
CA ASP A 75 -8.09 17.61 -15.06
C ASP A 75 -8.13 19.11 -15.41
N GLY A 76 -8.71 19.91 -14.52
CA GLY A 76 -8.97 21.33 -14.77
C GLY A 76 -7.79 22.24 -14.40
N ASN A 77 -6.98 21.83 -13.44
CA ASN A 77 -5.79 22.51 -12.94
C ASN A 77 -4.48 21.96 -13.53
N ASN A 78 -4.54 20.85 -14.28
CA ASN A 78 -3.42 20.14 -14.90
C ASN A 78 -2.41 19.62 -13.87
N ASP A 79 -2.89 19.16 -12.71
CA ASP A 79 -2.04 18.56 -11.68
C ASP A 79 -1.85 17.04 -11.86
N GLY A 80 -2.52 16.44 -12.85
CA GLY A 80 -2.50 15.02 -13.14
C GLY A 80 -3.53 14.21 -12.35
N ILE A 81 -4.40 14.85 -11.56
CA ILE A 81 -5.46 14.23 -10.79
C ILE A 81 -6.82 14.59 -11.41
N PRO A 82 -7.44 13.68 -12.17
CA PRO A 82 -8.74 13.95 -12.76
C PRO A 82 -9.85 13.85 -11.71
N CYS A 83 -10.90 14.66 -11.86
CA CYS A 83 -12.15 14.47 -11.12
C CYS A 83 -12.05 14.50 -9.58
N GLU A 84 -11.16 15.34 -9.03
CA GLU A 84 -10.90 15.52 -7.60
C GLU A 84 -12.19 15.69 -6.76
N LYS A 85 -13.21 16.36 -7.32
CA LYS A 85 -14.46 16.65 -6.61
C LYS A 85 -15.42 15.46 -6.51
N GLN A 86 -15.29 14.45 -7.39
CA GLN A 86 -16.26 13.36 -7.52
C GLN A 86 -15.65 12.00 -7.16
N TRP A 87 -14.50 11.66 -7.76
CA TRP A 87 -13.93 10.32 -7.70
C TRP A 87 -12.61 10.24 -6.95
N CYS A 88 -11.72 11.22 -7.12
CA CYS A 88 -10.38 11.25 -6.53
C CYS A 88 -10.32 12.22 -5.33
N LYS A 89 -11.00 11.86 -4.23
CA LYS A 89 -11.04 12.65 -2.99
C LYS A 89 -9.99 12.22 -1.98
#